data_AF-A0A3A8YCW2-F1
#
_entry.id   AF-A0A3A8YCW2-F1
#
_cell.length_a   1.000
_cell.length_b   1.000
_cell.length_c   1.000
_cell.angle_alpha   90.00
_cell.angle_beta   90.00
_cell.angle_gamma   90.00
#
_symmetry.space_group_name_H-M   'P 1'
#
loop_
_entity.id
_entity.type
_entity.pdbx_description
1 polymer ?
#
loop_
_entity_poly.entity_id
_entity_poly.type
_entity_poly.pdbx_seq_one_letter_code
_entity_poly.pdbx_strand_id
1 'polypeptide(L)'
;MGVSGIGMGNYQAQDGERLAQTLREQRASQPSLSEMMKDAREQAEQREKMFQIPKNSRRYGDAPVMAYAKLARARSVGEVDAASGYARRQMAQLRAAKRSDPENADRIQAAIDQLQKAVNRAGRKKRELSQEKLAEVRRARLEKEERTREAKRQRSELRRRRAQRMIRESGYLREAEVDDKVQSQLSAAKLALRDQMQELSDRFQPSVEDAVQQYAASAVESAPAPEISVEA
;
A
#
# COMPACT_ATOMS: atom_id res chain seq x y z
N MET A 1 5.12 -5.69 120.78
CA MET A 1 3.81 -6.15 120.27
C MET A 1 3.17 -5.00 119.52
N GLY A 2 2.69 -5.24 118.30
CA GLY A 2 1.99 -4.24 117.49
C GLY A 2 1.93 -4.67 116.04
N VAL A 3 0.89 -5.44 115.69
CA VAL A 3 0.65 -5.99 114.36
C VAL A 3 -0.45 -5.18 113.66
N SER A 4 -0.31 -5.08 112.34
CA SER A 4 -1.35 -4.97 111.30
C SER A 4 -2.19 -3.70 111.14
N GLY A 5 -2.30 -3.31 109.86
CA GLY A 5 -3.43 -2.57 109.30
C GLY A 5 -3.29 -2.46 107.79
N ILE A 6 -3.66 -3.52 107.04
CA ILE A 6 -3.77 -3.49 105.58
C ILE A 6 -5.15 -2.93 105.22
N GLY A 7 -5.20 -1.81 104.49
CA GLY A 7 -6.40 -1.26 103.87
C GLY A 7 -6.29 -1.36 102.35
N MET A 8 -7.09 -2.25 101.75
CA MET A 8 -7.31 -2.30 100.29
C MET A 8 -8.33 -1.22 99.89
N GLY A 9 -7.92 -0.31 99.03
CA GLY A 9 -8.82 0.64 98.39
C GLY A 9 -8.06 1.79 97.75
N ASN A 10 -7.49 1.61 96.55
CA ASN A 10 -7.01 2.71 95.70
C ASN A 10 -6.56 2.32 94.27
N TYR A 11 -7.05 1.21 93.68
CA TYR A 11 -6.53 0.74 92.39
C TYR A 11 -7.03 1.51 91.15
N GLN A 12 -8.15 2.25 91.22
CA GLN A 12 -8.66 3.00 90.05
C GLN A 12 -8.09 4.42 89.90
N ALA A 13 -7.62 5.04 90.99
CA ALA A 13 -7.00 6.36 90.96
C ALA A 13 -5.52 6.31 90.52
N GLN A 14 -4.82 5.23 90.86
CA GLN A 14 -3.39 5.06 90.55
C GLN A 14 -3.11 4.86 89.05
N ASP A 15 -4.03 4.22 88.32
CA ASP A 15 -3.87 4.00 86.88
C ASP A 15 -4.09 5.29 86.06
N GLY A 16 -5.02 6.15 86.50
CA GLY A 16 -5.24 7.47 85.88
C GLY A 16 -4.07 8.43 86.08
N GLU A 17 -3.46 8.44 87.27
CA GLU A 17 -2.27 9.26 87.56
C GLU A 17 -1.03 8.79 86.81
N ARG A 18 -0.85 7.46 86.67
CA ARG A 18 0.23 6.88 85.84
C ARG A 18 0.03 7.18 84.36
N LEU A 19 -1.19 7.13 83.86
CA LEU A 19 -1.53 7.57 82.50
C LEU A 19 -1.27 9.08 82.32
N ALA A 20 -1.59 9.91 83.31
CA ALA A 20 -1.33 11.34 83.24
C ALA A 20 0.17 11.69 83.31
N GLN A 21 0.96 10.97 84.11
CA GLN A 21 2.43 11.12 84.18
C GLN A 21 3.09 10.68 82.87
N THR A 22 2.72 9.51 82.33
CA THR A 22 3.24 9.03 81.05
C THR A 22 2.89 9.98 79.90
N LEU A 23 1.69 10.56 79.88
CA LEU A 23 1.32 11.58 78.89
C LEU A 23 2.09 12.90 79.05
N ARG A 24 2.44 13.32 80.28
CA ARG A 24 3.28 14.52 80.52
C ARG A 24 4.73 14.28 80.13
N GLU A 25 5.28 13.11 80.44
CA GLU A 25 6.64 12.71 80.04
C GLU A 25 6.74 12.61 78.52
N GLN A 26 5.74 12.03 77.85
CA GLN A 26 5.65 11.99 76.39
C GLN A 26 5.58 13.40 75.78
N ARG A 27 4.85 14.33 76.41
CA ARG A 27 4.72 15.71 75.91
C ARG A 27 5.98 16.56 76.14
N ALA A 28 6.73 16.29 77.21
CA ALA A 28 8.02 16.90 77.48
C ALA A 28 9.15 16.33 76.60
N SER A 29 9.00 15.10 76.10
CA SER A 29 9.94 14.47 75.17
C SER A 29 9.67 14.78 73.70
N GLN A 30 8.60 15.51 73.37
CA GLN A 30 8.35 15.91 71.98
C GLN A 30 9.18 17.15 71.64
N PRO A 31 9.95 17.11 70.54
CA PRO A 31 10.71 18.26 70.09
C PRO A 31 9.77 19.43 69.82
N SER A 32 10.20 20.63 70.20
CA SER A 32 9.43 21.85 69.97
C SER A 32 9.23 22.07 68.46
N LEU A 33 8.13 22.73 68.06
CA LEU A 33 7.86 23.06 66.65
C LEU A 33 9.04 23.80 66.00
N SER A 34 9.74 24.64 66.77
CA SER A 34 10.95 25.33 66.35
C SER A 34 12.13 24.41 66.07
N GLU A 35 12.32 23.36 66.87
CA GLU A 35 13.36 22.35 66.64
C GLU A 35 13.01 21.48 65.43
N MET A 36 11.75 21.05 65.32
CA MET A 36 11.28 20.31 64.15
C MET A 36 11.41 21.11 62.84
N MET A 37 11.20 22.43 62.89
CA MET A 37 11.42 23.32 61.75
C MET A 37 12.91 23.50 61.41
N LYS A 38 13.79 23.54 62.41
CA LYS A 38 15.24 23.57 62.20
C LYS A 38 15.73 22.26 61.59
N ASP A 39 15.31 21.12 62.14
CA ASP A 39 15.63 19.79 61.63
C ASP A 39 15.10 19.61 60.20
N ALA A 40 13.89 20.07 59.90
CA ALA A 40 13.33 20.03 58.55
C ALA A 40 14.14 20.88 57.57
N ARG A 41 14.62 22.07 57.99
CA ARG A 41 15.49 22.92 57.18
C ARG A 41 16.86 22.29 56.96
N GLU A 42 17.47 21.73 58.00
CA GLU A 42 18.76 21.05 57.90
C GLU A 42 18.68 19.80 57.03
N GLN A 43 17.61 19.00 57.16
CA GLN A 43 17.36 17.86 56.27
C GLN A 43 17.11 18.31 54.83
N ALA A 44 16.42 19.43 54.60
CA ALA A 44 16.24 20.00 53.27
C ALA A 44 17.58 20.46 52.67
N GLU A 45 18.41 21.17 53.44
CA GLU A 45 19.74 21.60 52.99
C GLU A 45 20.70 20.42 52.76
N GLN A 46 20.64 19.38 53.60
CA GLN A 46 21.43 18.16 53.40
C GLN A 46 20.98 17.43 52.13
N ARG A 47 19.66 17.32 51.90
CA ARG A 47 19.12 16.79 50.64
C ARG A 47 19.57 17.64 49.45
N GLU A 48 19.48 18.96 49.56
CA GLU A 48 19.93 19.87 48.51
C GLU A 48 21.43 19.69 48.22
N LYS A 49 22.29 19.60 49.24
CA LYS A 49 23.73 19.31 49.10
C LYS A 49 23.99 17.93 48.46
N MET A 50 23.18 16.92 48.78
CA MET A 50 23.27 15.59 48.15
C MET A 50 22.85 15.60 46.68
N PHE A 51 21.94 16.49 46.28
CA PHE A 51 21.50 16.66 44.89
C PHE A 51 22.24 17.76 44.12
N GLN A 52 23.15 18.50 44.77
CA GLN A 52 24.04 19.44 44.10
C GLN A 52 25.03 18.67 43.24
N ILE A 53 24.68 18.52 41.96
CA ILE A 53 25.61 18.07 40.92
C ILE A 53 26.75 19.09 40.89
N PRO A 54 28.02 18.68 41.09
CA PRO A 54 29.14 19.60 41.08
C PRO A 54 29.15 20.35 39.74
N LYS A 55 29.03 21.69 39.82
CA LYS A 55 28.93 22.62 38.68
C LYS A 55 30.10 22.52 37.69
N ASN A 56 31.17 21.81 38.04
CA ASN A 56 32.36 21.58 37.24
C ASN A 56 32.76 20.09 37.10
N SER A 57 31.84 19.14 37.21
CA SER A 57 32.12 17.80 36.65
C SER A 57 31.99 17.88 35.12
N ARG A 58 33.05 18.32 34.43
CA ARG A 58 33.10 18.32 32.97
C ARG A 58 33.01 16.86 32.49
N ARG A 59 31.79 16.37 32.28
CA ARG A 59 31.53 15.04 31.71
C ARG A 59 31.92 15.05 30.24
N TYR A 60 33.21 14.88 29.98
CA TYR A 60 33.77 14.77 28.64
C TYR A 60 33.15 13.61 27.83
N GLY A 61 32.59 12.61 28.51
CA GLY A 61 31.93 11.45 27.90
C GLY A 61 30.51 11.69 27.34
N ASP A 62 29.82 12.76 27.72
CA ASP A 62 28.42 12.97 27.29
C ASP A 62 28.34 13.41 25.82
N ALA A 63 29.33 14.19 25.36
CA ALA A 63 29.39 14.67 23.98
C ALA A 63 29.44 13.52 22.93
N PRO A 64 30.30 12.49 23.10
CA PRO A 64 30.24 11.27 22.29
C PRO A 64 28.87 10.59 22.28
N VAL A 65 28.25 10.37 23.45
CA VAL A 65 26.95 9.69 23.56
C VAL A 65 25.88 10.44 22.78
N MET A 66 25.83 11.76 22.92
CA MET A 66 24.90 12.61 22.20
C MET A 66 25.13 12.59 20.68
N ALA A 67 26.39 12.56 20.23
CA ALA A 67 26.71 12.44 18.81
C ALA A 67 26.23 11.11 18.22
N TYR A 68 26.44 9.99 18.92
CA TYR A 68 25.93 8.69 18.51
C TYR A 68 24.40 8.63 18.51
N ALA A 69 23.74 9.19 19.52
CA ALA A 69 22.28 9.24 19.57
C ALA A 69 21.68 10.04 18.39
N LYS A 70 22.27 11.20 18.07
CA LYS A 70 21.89 12.00 16.90
C LYS A 70 22.09 11.23 15.60
N LEU A 71 23.25 10.57 15.46
CA LEU A 71 23.55 9.79 14.26
C LEU A 71 22.63 8.57 14.11
N ALA A 72 22.28 7.90 15.19
CA ALA A 72 21.37 6.76 15.18
C ALA A 72 19.98 7.16 14.67
N ARG A 73 19.46 8.30 15.16
CA ARG A 73 18.15 8.84 14.78
C ARG A 73 18.10 9.39 13.35
N ALA A 74 19.23 9.87 12.82
CA ALA A 74 19.29 10.47 11.49
C ALA A 74 18.78 9.51 10.39
N ARG A 75 17.78 9.92 9.62
CA ARG A 75 17.21 9.17 8.48
C ARG A 75 17.54 9.80 7.14
N SER A 76 17.85 11.08 7.11
CA SER A 76 18.21 11.81 5.90
C SER A 76 19.69 12.15 5.84
N VAL A 77 20.21 12.39 4.63
CA VAL A 77 21.59 12.87 4.43
C VAL A 77 21.84 14.19 5.19
N GLY A 78 20.85 15.10 5.21
CA GLY A 78 20.94 16.37 5.94
C GLY A 78 21.04 16.17 7.46
N GLU A 79 20.28 15.24 8.03
CA GLU A 79 20.39 14.91 9.46
C GLU A 79 21.72 14.25 9.81
N VAL A 80 22.25 13.40 8.93
CA VAL A 80 23.59 12.80 9.09
C VAL A 80 24.66 13.89 9.05
N ASP A 81 24.55 14.86 8.15
CA ASP A 81 25.45 16.01 8.08
C ASP A 81 25.37 16.87 9.34
N ALA A 82 24.16 17.15 9.85
CA ALA A 82 23.97 17.89 11.11
C ALA A 82 24.58 17.15 12.32
N ALA A 83 24.40 15.83 12.41
CA ALA A 83 25.00 15.00 13.46
C ALA A 83 26.54 15.00 13.37
N SER A 84 27.08 14.87 12.16
CA SER A 84 28.54 14.94 11.93
C SER A 84 29.11 16.32 12.27
N GLY A 85 28.38 17.40 11.94
CA GLY A 85 28.75 18.77 12.27
C GLY A 85 28.78 19.02 13.78
N TYR A 86 27.79 18.48 14.51
CA TYR A 86 27.81 18.50 15.98
C TYR A 86 29.06 17.79 16.53
N ALA A 87 29.37 16.58 16.04
CA ALA A 87 30.54 15.83 16.50
C ALA A 87 31.85 16.60 16.26
N ARG A 88 32.03 17.20 15.06
CA ARG A 88 33.21 18.02 14.74
C ARG A 88 33.35 19.23 15.66
N ARG A 89 32.25 19.92 15.99
CA ARG A 89 32.28 21.04 16.95
C ARG A 89 32.69 20.60 18.35
N GLN A 90 32.14 19.49 18.83
CA GLN A 90 32.53 18.94 20.14
C GLN A 90 34.01 18.51 20.15
N MET A 91 34.53 17.94 19.06
CA MET A 91 35.96 17.62 18.96
C MET A 91 36.85 18.86 19.09
N ALA A 92 36.47 19.98 18.46
CA ALA A 92 37.23 21.23 18.57
C ALA A 92 37.24 21.76 20.02
N GLN A 93 36.09 21.71 20.70
CA GLN A 93 35.98 22.10 22.12
C GLN A 93 36.84 21.19 23.02
N LEU A 94 36.80 19.87 22.80
CA LEU A 94 37.61 18.92 23.57
C LEU A 94 39.11 19.09 23.31
N ARG A 95 39.53 19.41 22.08
CA ARG A 95 40.94 19.72 21.78
C ARG A 95 41.43 20.96 22.52
N ALA A 96 40.58 21.97 22.66
CA ALA A 96 40.90 23.15 23.49
C ALA A 96 40.96 22.77 24.97
N ALA A 97 40.00 22.01 25.47
CA ALA A 97 39.96 21.54 26.87
C ALA A 97 41.16 20.67 27.24
N LYS A 98 41.65 19.81 26.32
CA LYS A 98 42.84 18.98 26.54
C LYS A 98 44.09 19.82 26.85
N ARG A 99 44.19 21.03 26.30
CA ARG A 99 45.32 21.94 26.54
C ARG A 99 45.23 22.66 27.88
N SER A 100 44.00 22.87 28.38
CA SER A 100 43.75 23.60 29.63
C SER A 100 43.56 22.69 30.85
N ASP A 101 43.27 21.41 30.65
CA ASP A 101 43.02 20.42 31.70
C ASP A 101 43.87 19.16 31.45
N PRO A 102 45.16 19.17 31.88
CA PRO A 102 46.06 18.04 31.68
C PRO A 102 45.70 16.82 32.54
N GLU A 103 45.06 17.03 33.70
CA GLU A 103 44.64 15.95 34.60
C GLU A 103 43.61 15.02 33.94
N ASN A 104 42.74 15.57 33.09
CA ASN A 104 41.73 14.80 32.35
C ASN A 104 42.13 14.51 30.89
N ALA A 105 43.39 14.73 30.51
CA ALA A 105 43.83 14.67 29.11
C ALA A 105 43.52 13.33 28.41
N ASP A 106 43.67 12.21 29.11
CA ASP A 106 43.39 10.87 28.57
C ASP A 106 41.90 10.63 28.32
N ARG A 107 41.05 11.07 29.26
CA ARG A 107 39.58 10.99 29.12
C ARG A 107 39.09 11.87 27.98
N ILE A 108 39.66 13.07 27.86
CA ILE A 108 39.36 14.00 26.77
C ILE A 108 39.80 13.40 25.43
N GLN A 109 40.99 12.78 25.37
CA GLN A 109 41.46 12.10 24.16
C GLN A 109 40.55 10.95 23.76
N ALA A 110 40.15 10.10 24.71
CA ALA A 110 39.21 9.01 24.45
C ALA A 110 37.87 9.53 23.89
N ALA A 111 37.35 10.64 24.42
CA ALA A 111 36.15 11.28 23.90
C ALA A 111 36.34 11.84 22.47
N ILE A 112 37.50 12.43 22.17
CA ILE A 112 37.86 12.86 20.81
C ILE A 112 37.87 11.67 19.84
N ASP A 113 38.47 10.53 20.25
CA ASP A 113 38.54 9.34 19.41
C ASP A 113 37.15 8.75 19.15
N GLN A 114 36.26 8.77 20.14
CA GLN A 114 34.87 8.36 19.97
C GLN A 114 34.10 9.29 19.01
N LEU A 115 34.29 10.59 19.10
CA LEU A 115 33.68 11.54 18.16
C LEU A 115 34.25 11.37 16.74
N GLN A 116 35.54 11.07 16.59
CA GLN A 116 36.14 10.75 15.30
C GLN A 116 35.52 9.49 14.69
N LYS A 117 35.30 8.44 15.50
CA LYS A 117 34.56 7.24 15.07
C LYS A 117 33.13 7.58 14.65
N ALA A 118 32.43 8.45 15.39
CA ALA A 118 31.09 8.91 15.02
C ALA A 118 31.08 9.66 13.68
N VAL A 119 32.06 10.51 13.40
CA VAL A 119 32.21 11.19 12.10
C VAL A 119 32.45 10.20 10.96
N ASN A 120 33.35 9.23 11.16
CA ASN A 120 33.63 8.21 10.15
C ASN A 120 32.39 7.35 9.86
N ARG A 121 31.64 6.98 10.92
CA ARG A 121 30.36 6.26 10.79
C ARG A 121 29.32 7.10 10.05
N ALA A 122 29.25 8.41 10.31
CA ALA A 122 28.37 9.31 9.58
C ALA A 122 28.70 9.33 8.07
N GLY A 123 29.99 9.32 7.71
CA GLY A 123 30.42 9.21 6.32
C GLY A 123 29.95 7.93 5.63
N ARG A 124 30.00 6.78 6.33
CA ARG A 124 29.48 5.51 5.80
C ARG A 124 27.96 5.55 5.63
N LYS A 125 27.24 5.93 6.69
CA LYS A 125 25.78 6.04 6.68
C LYS A 125 25.26 6.98 5.58
N LYS A 126 25.96 8.08 5.32
CA LYS A 126 25.63 9.00 4.22
C LYS A 126 25.71 8.32 2.84
N ARG A 127 26.74 7.48 2.62
CA ARG A 127 26.90 6.74 1.36
C ARG A 127 25.82 5.68 1.20
N GLU A 128 25.52 4.94 2.26
CA GLU A 128 24.45 3.94 2.30
C GLU A 128 23.09 4.57 1.95
N LEU A 129 22.70 5.65 2.64
CA LEU A 129 21.44 6.38 2.35
C LEU A 129 21.38 6.91 0.91
N SER A 130 22.52 7.34 0.36
CA SER A 130 22.59 7.82 -1.03
C SER A 130 22.42 6.67 -2.02
N GLN A 131 23.02 5.52 -1.74
CA GLN A 131 22.90 4.30 -2.57
C GLN A 131 21.47 3.74 -2.52
N GLU A 132 20.84 3.71 -1.34
CA GLU A 132 19.44 3.32 -1.16
C GLU A 132 18.52 4.19 -2.01
N LYS A 133 18.67 5.52 -1.94
CA LYS A 133 17.87 6.45 -2.75
C LYS A 133 18.05 6.22 -4.26
N LEU A 134 19.27 5.95 -4.72
CA LEU A 134 19.51 5.62 -6.13
C LEU A 134 18.91 4.26 -6.53
N ALA A 135 18.94 3.28 -5.63
CA ALA A 135 18.29 1.99 -5.86
C ALA A 135 16.77 2.13 -5.95
N GLU A 136 16.14 2.93 -5.08
CA GLU A 136 14.70 3.23 -5.13
C GLU A 136 14.30 3.91 -6.44
N VAL A 137 15.06 4.91 -6.88
CA VAL A 137 14.82 5.59 -8.17
C VAL A 137 14.93 4.60 -9.34
N ARG A 138 15.94 3.72 -9.33
CA ARG A 138 16.08 2.67 -10.36
C ARG A 138 14.91 1.69 -10.35
N ARG A 139 14.49 1.22 -9.17
CA ARG A 139 13.32 0.36 -9.01
C ARG A 139 12.06 1.00 -9.57
N ALA A 140 11.79 2.25 -9.21
CA ALA A 140 10.62 2.99 -9.70
C ALA A 140 10.64 3.19 -11.22
N ARG A 141 11.83 3.37 -11.82
CA ARG A 141 11.98 3.47 -13.28
C ARG A 141 11.68 2.14 -13.97
N LEU A 142 12.22 1.03 -13.44
CA LEU A 142 11.96 -0.31 -13.98
C LEU A 142 10.47 -0.67 -13.91
N GLU A 143 9.81 -0.40 -12.79
CA GLU A 143 8.38 -0.64 -12.62
C GLU A 143 7.53 0.16 -13.63
N LYS A 144 7.88 1.43 -13.86
CA LYS A 144 7.22 2.23 -14.91
C LYS A 144 7.47 1.65 -16.30
N GLU A 145 8.69 1.22 -16.58
CA GLU A 145 9.05 0.66 -17.87
C GLU A 145 8.30 -0.65 -18.14
N GLU A 146 8.23 -1.57 -17.17
CA GLU A 146 7.46 -2.80 -17.26
C GLU A 146 5.99 -2.52 -17.56
N ARG A 147 5.36 -1.62 -16.79
CA ARG A 147 3.97 -1.19 -17.04
C ARG A 147 3.77 -0.66 -18.46
N THR A 148 4.71 0.14 -18.97
CA THR A 148 4.60 0.64 -20.36
C THR A 148 4.79 -0.45 -21.40
N ARG A 149 5.66 -1.45 -21.15
CA ARG A 149 5.86 -2.59 -22.04
C ARG A 149 4.61 -3.47 -22.08
N GLU A 150 4.03 -3.76 -20.93
CA GLU A 150 2.78 -4.51 -20.82
C GLU A 150 1.61 -3.79 -21.51
N ALA A 151 1.45 -2.49 -21.26
CA ALA A 151 0.42 -1.70 -21.94
C ALA A 151 0.58 -1.70 -23.47
N LYS A 152 1.83 -1.62 -23.98
CA LYS A 152 2.11 -1.73 -25.42
C LYS A 152 1.75 -3.12 -25.97
N ARG A 153 2.07 -4.20 -25.24
CA ARG A 153 1.70 -5.57 -25.61
C ARG A 153 0.18 -5.73 -25.71
N GLN A 154 -0.54 -5.32 -24.68
CA GLN A 154 -2.02 -5.36 -24.67
C GLN A 154 -2.63 -4.55 -25.81
N ARG A 155 -2.10 -3.35 -26.10
CA ARG A 155 -2.56 -2.52 -27.22
C ARG A 155 -2.34 -3.21 -28.57
N SER A 156 -1.18 -3.85 -28.76
CA SER A 156 -0.87 -4.64 -29.96
C SER A 156 -1.85 -5.81 -30.13
N GLU A 157 -2.09 -6.57 -29.07
CA GLU A 157 -3.03 -7.69 -29.09
C GLU A 157 -4.46 -7.26 -29.41
N LEU A 158 -4.93 -6.17 -28.80
CA LEU A 158 -6.25 -5.60 -29.11
C LEU A 158 -6.33 -5.15 -30.57
N ARG A 159 -5.27 -4.52 -31.10
CA ARG A 159 -5.22 -4.13 -32.52
C ARG A 159 -5.28 -5.34 -33.44
N ARG A 160 -4.56 -6.42 -33.14
CA ARG A 160 -4.60 -7.68 -33.89
C ARG A 160 -6.00 -8.30 -33.87
N ARG A 161 -6.63 -8.39 -32.70
CA ARG A 161 -8.00 -8.91 -32.56
C ARG A 161 -9.02 -8.08 -33.34
N ARG A 162 -8.91 -6.75 -33.28
CA ARG A 162 -9.77 -5.84 -34.06
C ARG A 162 -9.57 -6.00 -35.56
N ALA A 163 -8.33 -6.09 -36.04
CA ALA A 163 -8.03 -6.31 -37.46
C ALA A 163 -8.57 -7.67 -37.95
N GLN A 164 -8.37 -8.75 -37.19
CA GLN A 164 -8.94 -10.07 -37.49
C GLN A 164 -10.47 -10.05 -37.51
N ARG A 165 -11.10 -9.27 -36.62
CA ARG A 165 -12.55 -9.09 -36.65
C ARG A 165 -12.99 -8.34 -37.92
N MET A 166 -12.35 -7.23 -38.26
CA MET A 166 -12.67 -6.47 -39.49
C MET A 166 -12.53 -7.34 -40.75
N ILE A 167 -11.48 -8.16 -40.84
CA ILE A 167 -11.31 -9.09 -41.97
C ILE A 167 -12.48 -10.06 -42.06
N ARG A 168 -12.88 -10.67 -40.94
CA ARG A 168 -14.03 -11.59 -40.90
C ARG A 168 -15.34 -10.91 -41.29
N GLU A 169 -15.63 -9.76 -40.68
CA GLU A 169 -16.82 -8.96 -40.96
C GLU A 169 -16.87 -8.52 -42.44
N SER A 170 -15.73 -8.07 -42.99
CA SER A 170 -15.63 -7.72 -44.42
C SER A 170 -15.82 -8.92 -45.34
N GLY A 171 -15.41 -10.12 -44.90
CA GLY A 171 -15.62 -11.36 -45.62
C GLY A 171 -17.11 -11.71 -45.74
N TYR A 172 -17.86 -11.62 -44.64
CA TYR A 172 -19.30 -11.85 -44.64
C TYR A 172 -20.07 -10.86 -45.53
N LEU A 173 -19.67 -9.57 -45.53
CA LEU A 173 -20.27 -8.59 -46.42
C LEU A 173 -20.00 -8.91 -47.90
N ARG A 174 -18.75 -9.28 -48.22
CA ARG A 174 -18.36 -9.67 -49.58
C ARG A 174 -19.11 -10.91 -50.05
N GLU A 175 -19.31 -11.89 -49.18
CA GLU A 175 -20.08 -13.11 -49.48
C GLU A 175 -21.53 -12.77 -49.80
N ALA A 176 -22.19 -11.96 -48.97
CA ALA A 176 -23.56 -11.50 -49.23
C ALA A 176 -23.69 -10.73 -50.55
N GLU A 177 -22.72 -9.88 -50.91
CA GLU A 177 -22.70 -9.17 -52.19
C GLU A 177 -22.54 -10.12 -53.39
N VAL A 178 -21.77 -11.20 -53.25
CA VAL A 178 -21.59 -12.20 -54.30
C VAL A 178 -22.86 -13.02 -54.48
N ASP A 179 -23.47 -13.44 -53.37
CA ASP A 179 -24.73 -14.19 -53.38
C ASP A 179 -25.86 -13.38 -54.03
N ASP A 180 -26.00 -12.09 -53.70
CA ASP A 180 -27.00 -11.20 -54.30
C ASP A 180 -26.83 -11.08 -55.83
N LYS A 181 -25.59 -10.96 -56.31
CA LYS A 181 -25.28 -10.93 -57.74
C LYS A 181 -25.62 -12.24 -58.43
N VAL A 182 -25.28 -13.38 -57.82
CA VAL A 182 -25.59 -14.71 -58.37
C VAL A 182 -27.10 -14.92 -58.43
N GLN A 183 -27.84 -14.56 -57.37
CA GLN A 183 -29.31 -14.63 -57.36
C GLN A 183 -29.93 -13.73 -58.43
N SER A 184 -29.39 -12.52 -58.62
CA SER A 184 -29.83 -11.59 -59.67
C SER A 184 -29.57 -12.14 -61.08
N GLN A 185 -28.43 -12.80 -61.32
CA GLN A 185 -28.16 -13.44 -62.60
C GLN A 185 -29.07 -14.65 -62.85
N LEU A 186 -29.32 -15.46 -61.82
CA LEU A 186 -30.24 -16.59 -61.90
C LEU A 186 -31.68 -16.15 -62.17
N SER A 187 -32.14 -15.07 -61.53
CA SER A 187 -33.48 -14.53 -61.76
C SER A 187 -33.61 -13.96 -63.18
N ALA A 188 -32.62 -13.22 -63.66
CA ALA A 188 -32.58 -12.71 -65.03
C ALA A 188 -32.58 -13.85 -66.07
N ALA A 189 -31.81 -14.91 -65.84
CA ALA A 189 -31.77 -16.08 -66.72
C ALA A 189 -33.11 -16.84 -66.76
N LYS A 190 -33.78 -16.98 -65.61
CA LYS A 190 -35.12 -17.60 -65.52
C LYS A 190 -36.17 -16.80 -66.29
N LEU A 191 -36.13 -15.46 -66.20
CA LEU A 191 -37.01 -14.58 -66.96
C LEU A 191 -36.75 -14.73 -68.45
N ALA A 192 -35.50 -14.62 -68.90
CA ALA A 192 -35.15 -14.79 -70.31
C ALA A 192 -35.58 -16.15 -70.88
N LEU A 193 -35.43 -17.24 -70.12
CA LEU A 193 -35.88 -18.57 -70.54
C LEU A 193 -37.43 -18.66 -70.62
N ARG A 194 -38.14 -17.99 -69.70
CA ARG A 194 -39.60 -17.90 -69.74
C ARG A 194 -40.05 -17.12 -70.97
N ASP A 195 -39.42 -16.00 -71.26
CA ASP A 195 -39.72 -15.18 -72.43
C ASP A 195 -39.47 -15.98 -73.72
N GLN A 196 -38.35 -16.71 -73.81
CA GLN A 196 -38.09 -17.62 -74.93
C GLN A 196 -39.15 -18.73 -75.05
N MET A 197 -39.58 -19.33 -73.93
CA MET A 197 -40.67 -20.32 -73.96
C MET A 197 -42.01 -19.72 -74.41
N GLN A 198 -42.29 -18.47 -74.03
CA GLN A 198 -43.48 -17.75 -74.49
C GLN A 198 -43.39 -17.44 -75.98
N GLU A 199 -42.25 -16.93 -76.46
CA GLU A 199 -42.00 -16.69 -77.89
C GLU A 199 -42.12 -17.98 -78.72
N LEU A 200 -41.58 -19.10 -78.22
CA LEU A 200 -41.75 -20.41 -78.85
C LEU A 200 -43.22 -20.84 -78.82
N SER A 201 -43.90 -20.68 -77.69
CA SER A 201 -45.32 -20.99 -77.57
C SER A 201 -46.16 -20.17 -78.53
N ASP A 202 -45.90 -18.87 -78.70
CA ASP A 202 -46.61 -17.98 -79.60
C ASP A 202 -46.29 -18.29 -81.08
N ARG A 203 -45.04 -18.68 -81.37
CA ARG A 203 -44.62 -19.08 -82.73
C ARG A 203 -45.18 -20.44 -83.15
N PHE A 204 -45.34 -21.37 -82.19
CA PHE A 204 -45.90 -22.70 -82.38
C PHE A 204 -47.35 -22.81 -81.89
N GLN A 205 -48.01 -21.68 -81.62
CA GLN A 205 -49.46 -21.67 -81.40
C GLN A 205 -50.09 -22.27 -82.67
N PRO A 206 -50.86 -23.36 -82.56
CA PRO A 206 -51.56 -23.89 -83.73
C PRO A 206 -52.46 -22.78 -84.27
N SER A 207 -52.36 -22.50 -85.57
CA SER A 207 -53.28 -21.55 -86.17
C SER A 207 -54.71 -22.06 -85.94
N VAL A 208 -55.68 -21.15 -85.82
CA VAL A 208 -57.09 -21.55 -85.65
C VAL A 208 -57.51 -22.50 -86.78
N GLU A 209 -56.93 -22.35 -87.97
CA GLU A 209 -57.11 -23.24 -89.11
C GLU A 209 -56.46 -24.62 -88.92
N ASP A 210 -55.26 -24.72 -88.34
CA ASP A 210 -54.61 -26.01 -88.02
C ASP A 210 -55.31 -26.73 -86.86
N ALA A 211 -55.81 -26.00 -85.86
CA ALA A 211 -56.62 -26.56 -84.78
C ALA A 211 -57.96 -27.08 -85.31
N VAL A 212 -58.59 -26.35 -86.25
CA VAL A 212 -59.80 -26.81 -86.95
C VAL A 212 -59.50 -28.00 -87.86
N GLN A 213 -58.34 -28.06 -88.52
CA GLN A 213 -57.93 -29.21 -89.33
C GLN A 213 -57.59 -30.45 -88.49
N GLN A 214 -56.97 -30.30 -87.32
CA GLN A 214 -56.74 -31.42 -86.39
C GLN A 214 -58.04 -31.92 -85.75
N TYR A 215 -58.97 -31.00 -85.42
CA TYR A 215 -60.31 -31.37 -84.96
C TYR A 215 -61.15 -32.00 -86.08
N ALA A 216 -61.03 -31.51 -87.31
CA ALA A 216 -61.68 -32.11 -88.49
C ALA A 216 -61.06 -33.47 -88.85
N ALA A 217 -59.73 -33.64 -88.76
CA ALA A 217 -59.06 -34.91 -89.01
C ALA A 217 -59.40 -35.97 -87.95
N SER A 218 -59.48 -35.57 -86.67
CA SER A 218 -59.96 -36.45 -85.60
C SER A 218 -61.47 -36.75 -85.69
N ALA A 219 -62.28 -35.83 -86.23
CA ALA A 219 -63.68 -36.08 -86.57
C ALA A 219 -63.87 -36.97 -87.82
N VAL A 220 -62.91 -36.98 -88.75
CA VAL A 220 -62.90 -37.87 -89.92
C VAL A 220 -62.47 -39.29 -89.54
N GLU A 221 -61.61 -39.46 -88.54
CA GLU A 221 -61.21 -40.78 -88.03
C GLU A 221 -62.28 -41.44 -87.13
N SER A 222 -63.26 -40.67 -86.63
CA SER A 222 -64.35 -41.18 -85.79
C SER A 222 -65.67 -41.46 -86.53
N ALA A 223 -65.62 -41.76 -87.84
CA ALA A 223 -66.78 -42.23 -88.59
C ALA A 223 -66.55 -43.65 -89.14
N PRO A 224 -67.17 -44.65 -88.48
CA PRO A 224 -68.07 -45.51 -89.24
C PRO A 224 -69.44 -45.60 -88.56
N ALA A 225 -70.49 -45.60 -89.36
CA ALA A 225 -71.84 -46.02 -89.00
C ALA A 225 -72.24 -47.16 -89.96
N PRO A 226 -73.36 -47.85 -89.74
CA PRO A 226 -73.60 -48.91 -88.76
C PRO A 226 -73.84 -50.27 -89.47
N GLU A 227 -73.57 -51.41 -88.83
CA GLU A 227 -74.15 -52.69 -89.25
C GLU A 227 -74.98 -53.30 -88.13
N ILE A 228 -76.29 -53.30 -88.35
CA ILE A 228 -77.29 -54.08 -87.64
C ILE A 228 -77.15 -55.52 -88.14
N SER A 229 -77.01 -56.48 -87.23
CA SER A 229 -77.38 -57.87 -87.47
C SER A 229 -78.07 -58.43 -86.23
N VAL A 230 -79.31 -58.85 -86.43
CA VAL A 230 -80.26 -59.43 -85.48
C VAL A 230 -80.20 -60.95 -85.66
N GLU A 231 -79.87 -61.68 -84.61
CA GLU A 231 -80.17 -63.11 -84.32
C GLU A 231 -79.94 -63.27 -82.80
N ALA A 232 -80.84 -63.73 -81.92
CA ALA A 232 -82.17 -64.32 -82.00
C ALA A 232 -82.98 -63.92 -80.74
#